data_AF-Q7NVJ8-F1
#
_entry.id   AF-Q7NVJ8-F1
#
_cell.length_a   1.000
_cell.length_b   1.000
_cell.length_c   1.000
_cell.angle_alpha   90.00
_cell.angle_beta   90.00
_cell.angle_gamma   90.00
#
_symmetry.space_group_name_H-M   'P 1'
#
loop_
_entity.id
_entity.type
_entity.pdbx_description
1 polymer ?
#
loop_
_entity_poly.entity_id
_entity_poly.type
_entity_poly.pdbx_seq_one_letter_code
_entity_poly.pdbx_strand_id
1 'polypeptide(L)'
;MGKLPFKQGQPAFTPLSTFQRYPEAEMVERSRAFYADIRRRKAVRAFTGQPVPREAIENALRAAGAAPSGANRQPWHFAVVSDPDQNGRYGKAHKAEAREFYTHRRRRNERTRWHPWAPTPTSLS
;
A
#
# COMPACT_ATOMS: atom_id res chain seq x y z
N MET A 1 -5.91 -17.84 34.03
CA MET A 1 -6.28 -17.28 32.71
C MET A 1 -7.19 -18.28 32.00
N GLY A 2 -8.50 -18.04 32.03
CA GLY A 2 -9.46 -18.92 31.36
C GLY A 2 -9.32 -18.81 29.84
N LYS A 3 -9.15 -19.94 29.16
CA LYS A 3 -9.27 -20.01 27.70
C LYS A 3 -10.69 -19.58 27.35
N LEU A 4 -10.85 -18.40 26.73
CA LEU A 4 -12.13 -18.05 26.12
C LEU A 4 -12.49 -19.16 25.12
N PRO A 5 -13.69 -19.77 25.21
CA PRO A 5 -14.11 -20.75 24.22
C PRO A 5 -14.45 -20.00 22.95
N PHE A 6 -13.47 -19.78 22.07
CA PHE A 6 -13.75 -19.43 20.68
C PHE A 6 -14.38 -20.65 20.01
N LYS A 7 -15.68 -20.87 20.23
CA LYS A 7 -16.50 -21.68 19.34
C LYS A 7 -16.72 -20.88 18.06
N GLN A 8 -15.71 -20.79 17.21
CA GLN A 8 -15.98 -20.55 15.79
C GLN A 8 -16.64 -21.83 15.30
N GLY A 9 -17.97 -21.81 15.13
CA GLY A 9 -18.67 -22.89 14.46
C GLY A 9 -18.03 -23.16 13.10
N GLN A 10 -18.22 -24.37 12.56
CA GLN A 10 -17.76 -24.68 11.20
C GLN A 10 -18.36 -23.64 10.25
N PRO A 11 -17.55 -22.85 9.51
CA PRO A 11 -18.10 -21.86 8.60
C PRO A 11 -18.92 -22.57 7.53
N ALA A 12 -20.11 -22.04 7.23
CA ALA A 12 -20.93 -22.56 6.16
C ALA A 12 -20.22 -22.34 4.82
N PHE A 13 -20.03 -23.41 4.05
CA PHE A 13 -19.52 -23.30 2.69
C PHE A 13 -20.64 -22.83 1.77
N THR A 14 -20.39 -21.74 1.04
CA THR A 14 -21.33 -21.20 0.05
C THR A 14 -20.74 -21.36 -1.35
N PRO A 15 -21.51 -21.78 -2.37
CA PRO A 15 -21.04 -21.81 -3.75
C PRO A 15 -20.56 -20.44 -4.24
N LEU A 16 -19.48 -20.41 -5.03
CA LEU A 16 -18.93 -19.17 -5.59
C LEU A 16 -19.77 -18.70 -6.80
N SER A 17 -20.90 -18.04 -6.52
CA SER A 17 -21.83 -17.57 -7.55
C SER A 17 -21.34 -16.36 -8.35
N THR A 18 -20.35 -15.63 -7.83
CA THR A 18 -19.80 -14.41 -8.45
C THR A 18 -18.66 -14.69 -9.42
N PHE A 19 -18.29 -15.96 -9.64
CA PHE A 19 -17.26 -16.30 -10.61
C PHE A 19 -17.74 -15.99 -12.03
N GLN A 20 -16.98 -15.17 -12.74
CA GLN A 20 -17.26 -14.81 -14.13
C GLN A 20 -16.17 -15.39 -15.04
N ARG A 21 -16.58 -16.26 -15.97
CA ARG A 21 -15.72 -16.74 -17.06
C ARG A 21 -15.99 -15.94 -18.32
N TYR A 22 -14.92 -15.52 -19.00
CA TYR A 22 -15.00 -14.79 -20.27
C TYR A 22 -14.51 -15.69 -21.42
N PRO A 23 -14.91 -15.41 -22.68
CA PRO A 23 -14.29 -16.00 -23.85
C PRO A 23 -12.79 -15.68 -23.92
N GLU A 24 -11.97 -16.59 -24.46
CA GLU A 24 -10.51 -16.46 -24.43
C GLU A 24 -10.01 -15.17 -25.09
N ALA A 25 -10.59 -14.80 -26.23
CA ALA A 25 -10.26 -13.55 -26.92
C ALA A 25 -10.48 -12.32 -26.02
N GLU A 26 -11.59 -12.29 -25.28
CA GLU A 26 -11.89 -11.20 -24.33
C GLU A 26 -10.93 -11.22 -23.13
N MET A 27 -10.56 -12.41 -22.62
CA MET A 27 -9.57 -12.52 -21.55
C MET A 27 -8.22 -11.91 -21.95
N VAL A 28 -7.76 -12.19 -23.17
CA VAL A 28 -6.52 -11.64 -23.72
C VAL A 28 -6.61 -10.11 -23.82
N GLU A 29 -7.68 -9.58 -24.40
CA GLU A 29 -7.91 -8.13 -24.52
C GLU A 29 -7.92 -7.42 -23.16
N ARG A 30 -8.69 -7.94 -22.19
CA ARG A 30 -8.75 -7.38 -20.82
C ARG A 30 -7.38 -7.39 -20.13
N SER A 31 -6.62 -8.47 -20.30
CA SER A 31 -5.28 -8.57 -19.70
C SER A 31 -4.30 -7.55 -20.29
N ARG A 32 -4.37 -7.30 -21.60
CA ARG A 32 -3.55 -6.29 -22.29
C ARG A 32 -3.88 -4.88 -21.79
N ALA A 33 -5.17 -4.55 -21.68
CA ALA A 33 -5.63 -3.27 -21.17
C ALA A 33 -5.13 -3.03 -19.73
N PHE A 34 -5.33 -4.00 -18.84
CA PHE A 34 -4.87 -3.92 -17.46
C PHE A 34 -3.33 -3.77 -17.36
N TYR A 35 -2.59 -4.55 -18.16
CA TYR A 35 -1.14 -4.43 -18.21
C TYR A 35 -0.69 -3.03 -18.66
N ALA A 36 -1.32 -2.47 -19.70
CA ALA A 36 -1.03 -1.12 -20.17
C ALA A 36 -1.24 -0.08 -19.06
N ASP A 37 -2.32 -0.20 -18.27
CA ASP A 37 -2.60 0.69 -17.15
C ASP A 37 -1.54 0.59 -16.04
N ILE A 38 -1.23 -0.62 -15.58
CA ILE A 38 -0.24 -0.81 -14.51
C ILE A 38 1.17 -0.42 -14.96
N ARG A 39 1.51 -0.63 -16.25
CA ARG A 39 2.81 -0.24 -16.81
C ARG A 39 3.04 1.28 -16.79
N ARG A 40 1.99 2.08 -16.87
CA ARG A 40 2.09 3.56 -16.78
C ARG A 40 2.48 4.05 -15.39
N ARG A 41 2.23 3.28 -14.33
CA ARG A 41 2.52 3.66 -12.94
C ARG A 41 4.02 3.90 -12.73
N LYS A 42 4.36 5.04 -12.10
CA LYS A 42 5.72 5.38 -11.64
C LYS A 42 5.71 5.74 -10.16
N ALA A 43 6.86 5.60 -9.50
CA ALA A 43 7.07 6.13 -8.16
C ALA A 43 7.34 7.64 -8.24
N VAL A 44 6.28 8.45 -8.21
CA VAL A 44 6.35 9.91 -8.23
C VAL A 44 6.67 10.44 -6.82
N ARG A 45 7.55 11.45 -6.73
CA ARG A 45 8.02 12.04 -5.46
C ARG A 45 7.77 13.54 -5.35
N ALA A 46 7.17 14.16 -6.37
CA ALA A 46 6.78 15.56 -6.39
C ALA A 46 5.28 15.63 -6.71
N PHE A 47 4.50 16.21 -5.80
CA PHE A 47 3.04 16.27 -5.87
C PHE A 47 2.57 17.72 -5.92
N THR A 48 1.42 17.95 -6.58
CA THR A 48 0.75 19.25 -6.55
C THR A 48 -0.09 19.38 -5.28
N GLY A 49 -0.50 20.61 -4.93
CA GLY A 49 -1.45 20.87 -3.84
C GLY A 49 -2.92 20.73 -4.24
N GLN A 50 -3.21 20.17 -5.42
CA GLN A 50 -4.58 20.04 -5.91
C GLN A 50 -5.35 18.99 -5.08
N PRO A 51 -6.59 19.29 -4.65
CA PRO A 51 -7.38 18.33 -3.90
C PRO A 51 -7.78 17.14 -4.79
N VAL A 52 -7.87 15.96 -4.17
CA VAL A 52 -8.37 14.74 -4.80
C VAL A 52 -9.78 14.45 -4.29
N PRO A 53 -10.74 14.03 -5.15
CA PRO A 53 -12.07 13.65 -4.69
C PRO A 53 -12.02 12.57 -3.60
N ARG A 54 -12.78 12.78 -2.53
CA ARG A 54 -12.81 11.86 -1.38
C ARG A 54 -13.20 10.43 -1.77
N GLU A 55 -14.18 10.29 -2.66
CA GLU A 55 -14.65 9.00 -3.15
C GLU A 55 -13.55 8.19 -3.86
N ALA A 56 -12.67 8.86 -4.61
CA ALA A 56 -11.55 8.18 -5.27
C ALA A 56 -10.58 7.57 -4.24
N ILE A 57 -10.33 8.27 -3.13
CA ILE A 57 -9.53 7.76 -2.01
C ILE A 57 -10.22 6.55 -1.38
N GLU A 58 -11.52 6.65 -1.09
CA GLU A 58 -12.28 5.56 -0.46
C GLU A 58 -12.34 4.31 -1.34
N ASN A 59 -12.54 4.45 -2.64
CA ASN A 59 -12.54 3.33 -3.58
C ASN A 59 -11.16 2.66 -3.66
N ALA A 60 -10.07 3.43 -3.61
CA ALA A 60 -8.72 2.87 -3.54
C ALA A 60 -8.51 2.07 -2.24
N LEU A 61 -9.01 2.56 -1.11
CA LEU A 61 -8.93 1.85 0.18
C LEU A 61 -9.79 0.58 0.19
N ARG A 62 -11.00 0.62 -0.38
CA ARG A 62 -11.85 -0.58 -0.55
C ARG A 62 -11.16 -1.64 -1.40
N ALA A 63 -10.52 -1.24 -2.50
CA ALA A 63 -9.74 -2.15 -3.33
C ALA A 63 -8.56 -2.76 -2.57
N ALA A 64 -7.83 -1.96 -1.78
CA ALA A 64 -6.73 -2.46 -0.95
C ALA A 64 -7.21 -3.46 0.12
N GLY A 65 -8.37 -3.20 0.74
CA GLY A 65 -8.97 -4.06 1.74
C GLY A 65 -9.47 -5.41 1.21
N ALA A 66 -9.63 -5.56 -0.10
CA ALA A 66 -10.02 -6.83 -0.73
C ALA A 66 -8.85 -7.84 -0.85
N ALA A 67 -7.64 -7.46 -0.45
CA ALA A 67 -6.50 -8.38 -0.43
C ALA A 67 -6.77 -9.60 0.48
N PRO A 68 -6.23 -10.79 0.15
CA PRO A 68 -6.31 -11.94 1.05
C PRO A 68 -5.45 -11.70 2.30
N SER A 69 -5.85 -12.30 3.42
CA SER A 69 -5.06 -12.28 4.66
C SER A 69 -5.05 -13.64 5.33
N GLY A 70 -3.94 -13.97 6.01
CA GLY A 70 -3.80 -15.21 6.75
C GLY A 70 -4.92 -15.34 7.81
N ALA A 71 -5.62 -16.47 7.78
CA ALA A 71 -6.80 -16.73 8.61
C ALA A 71 -7.87 -15.62 8.54
N ASN A 72 -7.95 -14.89 7.42
CA ASN A 72 -8.85 -13.76 7.21
C ASN A 72 -8.79 -12.69 8.32
N ARG A 73 -7.60 -12.46 8.91
CA ARG A 73 -7.43 -11.50 10.01
C ARG A 73 -7.58 -10.03 9.62
N GLN A 74 -7.39 -9.73 8.33
CA GLN A 74 -7.41 -8.37 7.78
C GLN A 74 -6.61 -7.37 8.65
N PRO A 75 -5.31 -7.63 8.90
CA PRO A 75 -4.54 -6.92 9.92
C PRO A 75 -4.06 -5.53 9.46
N TRP A 76 -4.90 -4.78 8.77
CA TRP A 76 -4.60 -3.45 8.21
C TRP A 76 -5.54 -2.39 8.78
N HIS A 77 -4.96 -1.24 9.10
CA HIS A 77 -5.67 0.01 9.37
C HIS A 77 -5.14 1.08 8.42
N PHE A 78 -6.04 1.77 7.74
CA PHE A 78 -5.69 2.88 6.86
C PHE A 78 -6.02 4.20 7.56
N ALA A 79 -5.00 5.03 7.81
CA ALA A 79 -5.15 6.37 8.34
C ALA A 79 -5.03 7.39 7.19
N VAL A 80 -6.03 8.25 7.02
CA VAL A 80 -6.06 9.30 6.00
C VAL A 80 -5.92 10.65 6.69
N VAL A 81 -4.87 11.41 6.34
CA VAL A 81 -4.61 12.75 6.88
C VAL A 81 -4.80 13.77 5.78
N SER A 82 -5.81 14.62 5.89
CA SER A 82 -6.11 15.70 4.94
C SER A 82 -5.88 17.10 5.51
N ASP A 83 -5.74 17.22 6.84
CA ASP A 83 -5.43 18.48 7.52
C ASP A 83 -4.00 18.94 7.13
N PRO A 84 -3.84 20.12 6.52
CA PRO A 84 -2.54 20.62 6.08
C PRO A 84 -1.54 20.82 7.21
N ASP A 85 -1.98 21.23 8.39
CA ASP A 85 -1.11 21.45 9.55
C ASP A 85 -0.61 20.12 10.10
N GLN A 86 -1.49 19.13 10.21
CA GLN A 86 -1.10 17.78 10.61
C GLN A 86 -0.14 17.16 9.59
N ASN A 87 -0.46 17.24 8.30
CA ASN A 87 0.42 16.74 7.24
C ASN A 87 1.79 17.44 7.25
N GLY A 88 1.81 18.75 7.50
CA GLY A 88 3.03 19.55 7.66
C GLY A 88 3.89 19.09 8.84
N ARG A 89 3.27 18.72 9.97
CA ARG A 89 3.98 18.15 11.13
C ARG A 89 4.63 16.82 10.79
N TYR A 90 3.91 15.89 10.15
CA TYR A 90 4.47 14.60 9.71
C TYR A 90 5.61 14.79 8.71
N GLY A 91 5.44 15.69 7.73
CA GLY A 91 6.46 15.98 6.73
C GLY A 91 7.76 16.52 7.33
N LYS A 92 7.69 17.40 8.35
CA LYS A 92 8.87 17.90 9.08
C LYS A 92 9.57 16.78 9.85
N ALA A 93 8.82 15.94 10.55
CA ALA A 93 9.37 14.81 11.31
C ALA A 93 10.12 13.83 10.40
N HIS A 94 9.51 13.44 9.26
CA HIS A 94 10.15 12.55 8.28
C HIS A 94 11.45 13.13 7.70
N LYS A 95 11.49 14.44 7.39
CA LYS A 95 12.71 15.08 6.87
C LYS A 95 13.84 15.11 7.91
N ALA A 96 13.51 15.30 9.19
CA ALA A 96 14.50 15.29 10.27
C ALA A 96 15.14 13.89 10.41
N GLU A 97 14.31 12.84 10.44
CA GLU A 97 14.79 11.44 10.50
C GLU A 97 15.63 11.08 9.27
N ALA A 98 15.17 11.46 8.07
CA ALA A 98 15.93 11.24 6.84
C ALA A 98 17.29 11.95 6.89
N ARG A 99 17.34 13.20 7.34
CA ARG A 99 18.60 13.94 7.50
C ARG A 99 19.54 13.22 8.46
N GLU A 100 19.06 12.76 9.61
CA GLU A 100 19.85 12.00 10.57
C GLU A 100 20.39 10.69 9.97
N PHE A 101 19.55 9.93 9.26
CA PHE A 101 19.93 8.70 8.56
C PHE A 101 21.07 8.94 7.56
N TYR A 102 20.95 9.97 6.71
CA TYR A 102 21.96 10.27 5.69
C TYR A 102 23.23 10.92 6.24
N THR A 103 23.15 11.73 7.29
CA THR A 103 24.31 12.47 7.83
C THR A 103 25.11 11.66 8.84
N HIS A 104 24.46 10.87 9.71
CA HIS A 104 25.12 10.21 10.84
C HIS A 104 25.17 8.69 10.71
N ARG A 105 24.10 8.06 10.20
CA ARG A 105 23.98 6.58 10.21
C ARG A 105 24.71 5.88 9.05
N ARG A 106 24.96 6.57 7.94
CA ARG A 106 25.78 6.07 6.81
C ARG A 106 27.27 5.97 7.14
N ARG A 107 27.83 6.83 7.99
CA ARG A 107 29.25 6.76 8.39
C ARG A 107 29.57 5.56 9.29
N ARG A 108 28.56 4.92 9.88
CA ARG A 108 28.74 3.88 10.90
C ARG A 108 28.46 2.45 10.43
N ASN A 109 28.42 2.17 9.12
CA ASN A 109 28.25 0.79 8.64
C ASN A 109 28.74 0.59 7.19
N GLU A 110 30.06 0.54 7.00
CA GLU A 110 30.67 -0.37 6.02
C GLU A 110 30.70 -1.78 6.64
N ARG A 111 29.53 -2.42 6.72
CA ARG A 111 29.31 -3.88 6.83
C ARG A 111 27.81 -4.16 7.03
N THR A 112 27.13 -4.24 5.89
CA THR A 112 26.11 -5.25 5.57
C THR A 112 24.97 -5.50 6.59
N ARG A 113 23.84 -4.82 6.36
CA ARG A 113 22.53 -5.49 6.33
C ARG A 113 21.69 -4.85 5.23
N TRP A 114 21.42 -5.63 4.17
CA TRP A 114 20.44 -5.27 3.14
C TRP A 114 19.09 -5.00 3.83
N HIS A 115 18.55 -3.78 3.69
CA HIS A 115 17.19 -3.44 4.10
C HIS A 115 16.36 -3.16 2.84
N PRO A 116 15.25 -3.89 2.59
CA PRO A 116 14.51 -3.86 1.32
C PRO A 116 13.82 -2.53 0.98
N TRP A 117 13.94 -1.50 1.83
CA TRP A 117 13.27 -0.20 1.65
C TRP A 117 14.24 0.98 1.48
N ALA A 118 15.56 0.77 1.39
CA ALA A 118 16.49 1.87 1.18
C ALA A 118 16.22 2.57 -0.18
N PRO A 119 15.81 3.86 -0.21
CA PRO A 119 15.57 4.53 -1.48
C PRO A 119 16.89 4.76 -2.22
N THR A 120 16.88 4.52 -3.54
CA THR A 120 17.99 4.83 -4.44
C THR A 120 18.23 6.34 -4.45
N PRO A 121 19.50 6.80 -4.29
CA PRO A 121 19.80 8.21 -4.41
C PRO A 121 19.49 8.66 -5.84
N THR A 122 18.54 9.57 -5.99
CA THR A 122 18.40 10.36 -7.21
C THR A 122 19.46 11.45 -7.11
N SER A 123 20.52 11.34 -7.90
CA SER A 123 21.45 12.46 -8.11
C SER A 123 20.67 13.59 -8.75
N LEU A 124 20.47 14.69 -8.01
CA LEU A 124 20.08 15.97 -8.59
C LEU A 124 21.34 16.58 -9.21
N SER A 125 21.35 16.72 -10.54
CA SER A 125 22.22 17.63 -11.28
C SER A 125 21.58 19.01 -11.34
#